data_AF-A0A2S4ZRL3-F1
#
_entry.id   AF-A0A2S4ZRL3-F1
#
_cell.length_a   1.000
_cell.length_b   1.000
_cell.length_c   1.000
_cell.angle_alpha   90.00
_cell.angle_beta   90.00
_cell.angle_gamma   90.00
#
_symmetry.space_group_name_H-M   'P 1'
#
loop_
_entity.id
_entity.type
_entity.pdbx_description
1 polymer ?
#
loop_
_entity_poly.entity_id
_entity_poly.type
_entity_poly.pdbx_seq_one_letter_code
_entity_poly.pdbx_strand_id
1 'polypeptide(L)'
;MREFLVEITTSVPDGTPEEEVARRRAAEAVRARELAATGHLLRLWRPVGELRSIGVWRADDEAQLHERVLGTLPLRPWMQLTVTPLESHPNDPGRS
;
A
#
# COMPACT_ATOMS: atom_id res chain seq x y z
N MET A 1 5.47 -10.99 -11.35
CA MET A 1 5.03 -10.49 -10.03
C MET A 1 3.81 -11.25 -9.55
N ARG A 2 3.88 -11.77 -8.32
CA ARG A 2 2.76 -12.30 -7.53
C ARG A 2 1.89 -11.14 -7.04
N GLU A 3 0.62 -11.43 -6.77
CA GLU A 3 -0.33 -10.47 -6.21
C GLU A 3 -0.48 -10.68 -4.71
N PHE A 4 -0.70 -9.59 -4.00
CA PHE A 4 -0.89 -9.57 -2.55
C PHE A 4 -2.04 -8.64 -2.21
N LEU A 5 -2.98 -9.13 -1.39
CA LEU A 5 -3.92 -8.25 -0.70
C LEU A 5 -3.18 -7.68 0.50
N VAL A 6 -3.11 -6.36 0.58
CA VAL A 6 -2.46 -5.67 1.69
C VAL A 6 -3.46 -4.75 2.36
N GLU A 7 -3.64 -4.95 3.65
CA GLU A 7 -4.37 -4.03 4.54
C GLU A 7 -3.36 -3.18 5.29
N ILE A 8 -3.59 -1.87 5.30
CA ILE A 8 -2.68 -0.89 5.88
C ILE A 8 -3.46 -0.02 6.86
N THR A 9 -3.09 -0.08 8.13
CA THR A 9 -3.57 0.87 9.15
C THR A 9 -2.43 1.83 9.46
N THR A 10 -2.67 3.13 9.37
CA THR A 10 -1.65 4.15 9.65
C THR A 10 -1.97 4.87 10.96
N SER A 11 -1.03 4.81 11.90
CA SER A 11 -1.13 5.44 13.21
C SER A 11 -0.01 6.46 13.36
N VAL A 12 -0.35 7.75 13.30
CA VAL A 12 0.63 8.83 13.47
C VAL A 12 1.02 8.91 14.95
N PRO A 13 2.31 8.94 15.31
CA PRO A 13 2.73 9.08 16.70
C PRO A 13 2.26 10.38 17.33
N ASP A 14 1.87 10.31 18.60
CA ASP A 14 1.48 11.48 19.39
C ASP A 14 2.60 12.52 19.42
N GLY A 15 2.23 13.79 19.32
CA GLY A 15 3.18 14.91 19.29
C GLY A 15 3.90 15.12 17.95
N THR A 16 3.59 14.35 16.90
CA THR A 16 4.10 14.62 15.55
C THR A 16 3.54 15.96 15.06
N PRO A 17 4.36 16.94 14.65
CA PRO A 17 3.88 18.23 14.14
C PRO A 17 2.99 18.04 12.90
N GLU A 18 1.90 18.82 12.80
CA GLU A 18 0.97 18.71 11.68
C GLU A 18 1.64 18.95 10.32
N GLU A 19 2.61 19.86 10.25
CA GLU A 19 3.41 20.12 9.05
C GLU A 19 4.19 18.87 8.61
N GLU A 20 4.74 18.10 9.56
CA GLU A 20 5.45 16.85 9.25
C GLU A 20 4.50 15.78 8.72
N VAL A 21 3.31 15.67 9.33
CA VAL A 21 2.27 14.75 8.87
C VAL A 21 1.83 15.12 7.45
N ALA A 22 1.59 16.40 7.18
CA ALA A 22 1.20 16.89 5.87
C ALA A 22 2.29 16.63 4.82
N ARG A 23 3.56 16.92 5.15
CA ARG A 23 4.72 16.66 4.29
C ARG A 23 4.83 15.18 3.92
N ARG A 24 4.74 14.27 4.91
CA ARG A 24 4.81 12.83 4.65
C ARG A 24 3.62 12.32 3.85
N ARG A 25 2.40 12.80 4.12
CA ARG A 25 1.21 12.44 3.31
C ARG A 25 1.33 12.92 1.87
N ALA A 26 1.91 14.09 1.63
CA ALA A 26 2.15 14.58 0.28
C ALA A 26 3.18 13.69 -0.46
N ALA A 27 4.30 13.35 0.21
CA ALA A 27 5.29 12.43 -0.33
C ALA A 27 4.71 11.03 -0.57
N GLU A 28 3.86 10.54 0.34
CA GLU A 28 3.14 9.27 0.19
C GLU A 28 2.30 9.25 -1.08
N ALA A 29 1.54 10.31 -1.33
CA ALA A 29 0.71 10.41 -2.53
C ALA A 29 1.56 10.40 -3.82
N VAL A 30 2.74 11.01 -3.82
CA VAL A 30 3.69 10.95 -4.95
C VAL A 30 4.20 9.52 -5.11
N ARG A 31 4.70 8.90 -4.05
CA ARG A 31 5.26 7.54 -4.11
C ARG A 31 4.24 6.49 -4.53
N ALA A 32 3.00 6.59 -4.03
CA ALA A 32 1.92 5.71 -4.43
C ALA A 32 1.59 5.84 -5.93
N ARG A 33 1.66 7.05 -6.51
CA ARG A 33 1.48 7.26 -7.96
C ARG A 33 2.60 6.62 -8.77
N GLU A 34 3.85 6.73 -8.32
CA GLU A 34 4.99 6.06 -8.98
C GLU A 34 4.86 4.53 -8.94
N LEU A 35 4.47 3.98 -7.78
CA LEU A 35 4.23 2.54 -7.63
C LEU A 35 3.06 2.07 -8.49
N ALA A 36 2.03 2.91 -8.69
CA ALA A 36 0.95 2.63 -9.63
C ALA A 36 1.44 2.66 -11.08
N ALA A 37 2.24 3.66 -11.47
CA ALA A 37 2.80 3.79 -12.82
C ALA A 37 3.73 2.63 -13.19
N THR A 38 4.44 2.07 -12.20
CA THR A 38 5.33 0.91 -12.37
C THR A 38 4.62 -0.43 -12.19
N GLY A 39 3.31 -0.44 -11.90
CA GLY A 39 2.50 -1.65 -11.79
C GLY A 39 2.63 -2.41 -10.46
N HIS A 40 3.31 -1.86 -9.47
CA HIS A 40 3.42 -2.42 -8.11
C HIS A 40 2.16 -2.15 -7.27
N LEU A 41 1.47 -1.04 -7.49
CA LEU A 41 0.16 -0.75 -6.88
C LEU A 41 -0.94 -0.84 -7.95
N LEU A 42 -1.78 -1.87 -7.90
CA LEU A 42 -2.83 -2.07 -8.91
C LEU A 42 -4.12 -1.33 -8.62
N ARG A 43 -4.53 -1.41 -7.36
CA ARG A 43 -5.81 -0.93 -6.84
C ARG A 43 -5.64 -0.58 -5.38
N LEU A 44 -6.34 0.46 -4.94
CA LEU A 44 -6.36 0.90 -3.56
C LEU A 44 -7.74 1.44 -3.22
N TRP A 45 -8.25 1.05 -2.07
CA TRP A 45 -9.54 1.46 -1.55
C TRP A 45 -9.41 1.89 -0.10
N ARG A 46 -10.34 2.74 0.34
CA ARG A 46 -10.60 3.01 1.75
C ARG A 46 -11.98 2.43 2.09
N PRO A 47 -12.08 1.48 3.02
CA PRO A 47 -13.37 0.99 3.48
C PRO A 47 -14.21 2.13 4.07
N VAL A 48 -15.52 2.06 3.89
CA VAL A 48 -16.45 3.09 4.36
C VAL A 48 -16.41 3.15 5.89
N GLY A 49 -16.14 4.34 6.43
CA GLY A 49 -16.08 4.56 7.88
C GLY A 49 -14.79 4.11 8.55
N GLU A 50 -13.79 3.62 7.81
CA GLU A 50 -12.52 3.16 8.38
C GLU A 50 -11.33 4.03 7.98
N LEU A 51 -10.31 4.07 8.84
CA LEU A 51 -9.06 4.79 8.59
C LEU A 51 -8.00 3.93 7.88
N ARG A 52 -8.22 2.62 7.77
CA ARG A 52 -7.34 1.72 7.03
C ARG A 52 -7.52 1.85 5.52
N SER A 53 -6.56 1.34 4.77
CA SER A 53 -6.67 1.13 3.33
C SER A 53 -6.48 -0.33 2.99
N ILE A 54 -7.15 -0.78 1.93
CA ILE A 54 -7.01 -2.12 1.36
C ILE A 54 -6.51 -1.94 -0.07
N GLY A 55 -5.47 -2.67 -0.47
CA GLY A 55 -4.96 -2.60 -1.84
C GLY A 55 -4.52 -3.95 -2.38
N VAL A 56 -4.53 -4.06 -3.71
CA VAL A 56 -3.86 -5.15 -4.42
C VAL A 56 -2.51 -4.65 -4.91
N TRP A 57 -1.46 -5.31 -4.43
CA TRP A 57 -0.06 -4.99 -4.70
C TRP A 57 0.62 -6.12 -5.46
N ARG A 58 1.68 -5.79 -6.19
CA ARG A 58 2.47 -6.73 -6.98
C ARG A 58 3.96 -6.62 -6.65
N ALA A 59 4.59 -7.76 -6.45
CA ALA A 59 6.04 -7.92 -6.27
C ALA A 59 6.45 -9.32 -6.74
N ASP A 60 7.73 -9.58 -6.96
CA ASP A 60 8.22 -10.91 -7.36
C ASP A 60 8.03 -11.95 -6.25
N ASP A 61 8.23 -11.52 -5.00
CA ASP A 61 7.97 -12.28 -3.78
C ASP A 61 7.62 -11.34 -2.61
N GLU A 62 7.31 -11.93 -1.46
CA GLU A 62 6.91 -11.19 -0.25
C GLU A 62 8.06 -10.37 0.35
N ALA A 63 9.32 -10.82 0.21
CA ALA A 63 10.48 -10.06 0.68
C ALA A 63 10.63 -8.76 -0.13
N GLN A 64 10.55 -8.86 -1.46
CA GLN A 64 10.55 -7.69 -2.35
C GLN A 64 9.36 -6.77 -2.05
N LEU A 65 8.17 -7.32 -1.78
CA LEU A 65 7.00 -6.52 -1.40
C LEU A 65 7.32 -5.67 -0.16
N HIS A 66 7.88 -6.28 0.88
CA HIS A 66 8.19 -5.58 2.12
C HIS A 66 9.33 -4.57 1.97
N GLU A 67 10.40 -4.90 1.25
CA GLU A 67 11.59 -4.06 1.19
C GLU A 67 11.50 -2.96 0.13
N ARG A 68 11.11 -3.33 -1.10
CA ARG A 68 11.25 -2.47 -2.28
C ARG A 68 9.95 -1.82 -2.73
N VAL A 69 8.82 -2.32 -2.26
CA VAL A 69 7.50 -1.77 -2.56
C VAL A 69 6.96 -1.01 -1.35
N LEU A 70 6.43 -1.72 -0.36
CA LEU A 70 5.84 -1.13 0.84
C LEU A 70 6.89 -0.41 1.70
N GLY A 71 8.12 -0.94 1.74
CA GLY A 71 9.25 -0.35 2.46
C GLY A 71 9.63 1.05 2.00
N THR A 72 9.27 1.41 0.77
CA THR A 72 9.58 2.72 0.17
C THR A 72 8.54 3.80 0.45
N LEU A 73 7.42 3.44 1.08
CA LEU A 73 6.35 4.39 1.40
C LEU A 73 6.81 5.34 2.53
N PRO A 74 6.72 6.67 2.36
CA PRO A 74 7.08 7.65 3.39
C PRO A 74 6.37 7.47 4.75
N LEU A 75 5.16 6.91 4.76
CA LEU A 75 4.42 6.60 5.99
C LEU A 75 4.75 5.21 6.56
N ARG A 76 5.61 4.41 5.93
CA ARG A 76 5.95 3.04 6.34
C ARG A 76 6.28 2.88 7.84
N PRO A 77 6.98 3.81 8.52
CA PRO A 77 7.24 3.70 9.96
C PRO A 77 5.98 3.78 10.84
N TRP A 78 4.87 4.30 10.31
CA TRP A 78 3.60 4.48 11.02
C TRP A 78 2.55 3.44 10.61
N MET A 79 2.90 2.54 9.69
CA MET A 79 1.99 1.55 9.13
C MET A 79 2.07 0.22 9.88
N GLN A 80 0.90 -0.33 10.18
CA GLN A 80 0.69 -1.75 10.46
C GLN A 80 0.15 -2.39 9.19
N LEU A 81 0.76 -3.52 8.80
CA LEU A 81 0.48 -4.20 7.53
C LEU A 81 -0.02 -5.61 7.81
N THR A 82 -1.10 -6.02 7.16
CA THR A 82 -1.49 -7.43 7.01
C THR A 82 -1.36 -7.79 5.54
N VAL A 83 -0.57 -8.82 5.23
CA VAL A 83 -0.28 -9.25 3.85
C VAL A 83 -0.85 -10.65 3.64
N THR A 84 -1.63 -10.80 2.57
CA THR A 84 -2.18 -12.09 2.13
C THR A 84 -1.74 -12.35 0.69
N PRO A 85 -0.88 -13.36 0.43
CA PRO A 85 -0.54 -13.78 -0.92
C PRO A 85 -1.78 -14.25 -1.68
N LEU A 86 -1.89 -13.88 -2.96
CA LEU A 86 -3.01 -14.21 -3.82
C LEU A 86 -2.56 -15.08 -5.00
N GLU A 87 -3.46 -15.96 -5.42
CA GLU A 87 -3.37 -16.70 -6.69
C GLU A 87 -4.48 -16.24 -7.63
N SER A 88 -4.23 -16.32 -8.93
CA SER A 88 -5.25 -16.05 -9.93
C SER A 88 -6.37 -17.09 -9.83
N HIS A 89 -7.62 -16.62 -9.86
CA HIS A 89 -8.78 -17.49 -9.87
C HIS A 89 -9.24 -17.72 -11.32
N PRO A 90 -9.62 -18.94 -11.75
CA PRO A 90 -10.03 -19.22 -13.14
C PRO A 90 -11.27 -18.45 -13.59
N ASN A 91 -12.10 -18.00 -12.64
CA ASN A 91 -13.28 -17.18 -12.90
C ASN A 91 -13.02 -15.68 -12.68
N ASP A 92 -11.77 -15.24 -12.49
CA ASP A 92 -11.46 -13.81 -12.41
C ASP A 92 -11.85 -13.17 -13.76
N PRO A 93 -12.76 -12.18 -13.77
CA PRO A 93 -13.15 -11.50 -15.01
C PRO A 93 -11.98 -10.74 -15.67
N GLY A 94 -10.84 -10.58 -14.99
CA GLY A 94 -9.67 -9.91 -15.52
C GLY A 94 -9.90 -8.42 -15.79
N ARG A 95 -8.94 -7.78 -16.46
CA ARG A 95 -9.14 -6.45 -17.07
C ARG A 95 -9.67 -6.66 -18.48
N SER A 96 -10.90 -6.21 -18.74
CA SER A 96 -11.36 -5.83 -20.08
C SER A 96 -10.43 -4.82 -20.72
#